data_AF-A0A963SDA2-F1
#
_entry.id   AF-A0A963SDA2-F1
#
_cell.length_a   1.000
_cell.length_b   1.000
_cell.length_c   1.000
_cell.angle_alpha   90.00
_cell.angle_beta   90.00
_cell.angle_gamma   90.00
#
_symmetry.space_group_name_H-M   'P 1'
#
loop_
_entity.id
_entity.type
_entity.pdbx_description
1 polymer ?
#
loop_
_entity_poly.entity_id
_entity_poly.type
_entity_poly.pdbx_seq_one_letter_code
_entity_poly.pdbx_strand_id
1 'polypeptide(L)'
;MFQRLSLLVAFLVAFSPSVLAQDDADAPRWSIAIHGGAGVILRENMSTEQQAEYEAALQAALDAGAEVLRNGGSAMDAVKAAIVPMEDDEKFNAGRGAVYTWEGHNELDAAIMDGSDRSAG
;
A
#
# COMPACT_ATOMS: atom_id res chain seq x y z
N MET A 1 -6.06 -31.08 69.69
CA MET A 1 -5.78 -32.05 68.62
C MET A 1 -6.45 -31.53 67.36
N PHE A 2 -5.62 -31.24 66.36
CA PHE A 2 -5.91 -30.43 65.18
C PHE A 2 -6.97 -31.03 64.27
N GLN A 3 -7.91 -30.23 63.77
CA GLN A 3 -8.46 -30.47 62.44
C GLN A 3 -8.65 -29.16 61.68
N ARG A 4 -8.09 -29.17 60.47
CA ARG A 4 -7.80 -28.07 59.57
C ARG A 4 -9.08 -27.54 58.92
N LEU A 5 -9.32 -26.23 59.00
CA LEU A 5 -10.28 -25.54 58.15
C LEU A 5 -9.53 -25.00 56.93
N SER A 6 -9.45 -25.80 55.87
CA SER A 6 -8.81 -25.43 54.62
C SER A 6 -9.64 -24.36 53.91
N LEU A 7 -9.01 -23.21 53.62
CA LEU A 7 -9.50 -22.23 52.66
C LEU A 7 -9.72 -22.91 51.30
N LEU A 8 -10.95 -22.83 50.78
CA LEU A 8 -11.22 -23.13 49.38
C LEU A 8 -11.32 -21.79 48.63
N VAL A 9 -10.18 -21.29 48.15
CA VAL A 9 -10.14 -20.23 47.13
C VAL A 9 -10.48 -20.92 45.81
N ALA A 10 -11.73 -20.80 45.37
CA ALA A 10 -12.13 -21.22 44.03
C ALA A 10 -11.48 -20.25 43.02
N PHE A 11 -10.36 -20.67 42.45
CA PHE A 11 -9.65 -19.98 41.40
C PHE A 11 -10.48 -20.09 40.11
N LEU A 12 -11.32 -19.08 39.84
CA LEU A 12 -12.00 -18.88 38.57
C LEU A 12 -10.94 -18.48 37.53
N VAL A 13 -10.30 -19.47 36.91
CA VAL A 13 -9.60 -19.26 35.63
C VAL A 13 -10.68 -19.08 34.58
N ALA A 14 -11.18 -17.85 34.41
CA ALA A 14 -11.89 -17.47 33.20
C ALA A 14 -10.86 -17.58 32.06
N PHE A 15 -10.98 -18.65 31.30
CA PHE A 15 -10.28 -18.87 30.04
C PHE A 15 -10.67 -17.70 29.12
N SER A 16 -9.86 -16.64 29.11
CA SER A 16 -10.00 -15.60 28.10
C SER A 16 -9.56 -16.25 26.80
N PRO A 17 -10.43 -16.47 25.79
CA PRO A 17 -9.95 -16.85 24.50
C PRO A 17 -9.05 -15.70 24.05
N SER A 18 -7.76 -16.00 23.92
CA SER A 18 -6.84 -15.16 23.19
C SER A 18 -7.52 -14.86 21.87
N VAL A 19 -7.75 -13.58 21.58
CA VAL A 19 -8.18 -13.11 20.26
C VAL A 19 -7.09 -13.55 19.30
N LEU A 20 -7.26 -14.74 18.72
CA LEU A 20 -6.52 -15.13 17.54
C LEU A 20 -7.05 -14.23 16.44
N ALA A 21 -6.14 -13.50 15.78
CA ALA A 21 -6.46 -12.81 14.54
C ALA A 21 -7.22 -13.81 13.64
N GLN A 22 -8.42 -13.46 13.22
CA GLN A 22 -9.13 -14.25 12.22
C GLN A 22 -8.31 -14.16 10.93
N ASP A 23 -7.54 -15.19 10.63
CA ASP A 23 -7.10 -15.46 9.27
C ASP A 23 -8.37 -15.75 8.46
N ASP A 24 -8.94 -14.72 7.84
CA ASP A 24 -9.95 -14.90 6.80
C ASP A 24 -9.27 -15.64 5.65
N ALA A 25 -9.40 -16.97 5.65
CA ALA A 25 -8.79 -17.86 4.67
C ALA A 25 -9.20 -17.54 3.22
N ASP A 26 -10.28 -16.79 3.05
CA ASP A 26 -10.84 -16.32 1.77
C ASP A 26 -10.35 -14.91 1.36
N ALA A 27 -9.62 -14.19 2.22
CA ALA A 27 -9.08 -12.88 1.86
C ALA A 27 -7.92 -13.04 0.85
N PRO A 28 -7.84 -12.19 -0.20
CA PRO A 28 -6.72 -12.22 -1.12
C PRO A 28 -5.40 -12.01 -0.37
N ARG A 29 -4.45 -12.94 -0.49
CA ARG A 29 -3.14 -12.84 0.16
C ARG A 29 -2.18 -11.95 -0.63
N TRP A 30 -2.58 -10.72 -0.90
CA TRP A 30 -1.73 -9.72 -1.51
C TRP A 30 -2.06 -8.33 -0.95
N SER A 31 -1.05 -7.47 -0.98
CA SER A 31 -1.16 -6.05 -0.69
C SER A 31 -0.41 -5.29 -1.77
N ILE A 32 -0.92 -4.15 -2.18
CA ILE A 32 -0.26 -3.22 -3.10
C ILE A 32 -0.34 -1.82 -2.52
N ALA A 33 0.75 -1.07 -2.66
CA ALA A 33 0.85 0.33 -2.27
C ALA A 33 1.54 1.10 -3.39
N ILE A 34 1.12 2.36 -3.56
CA ILE A 34 1.68 3.29 -4.55
C ILE A 34 1.93 4.64 -3.88
N HIS A 35 2.77 5.49 -4.47
CA HIS A 35 2.93 6.89 -4.05
C HIS A 35 3.10 7.82 -5.25
N GLY A 36 2.50 9.01 -5.21
CA GLY A 36 2.70 10.06 -6.22
C GLY A 36 3.87 11.01 -5.93
N GLY A 37 4.61 10.77 -4.85
CA GLY A 37 5.68 11.64 -4.34
C GLY A 37 5.36 12.24 -2.97
N ALA A 38 6.38 12.77 -2.29
CA ALA A 38 6.25 13.41 -0.99
C ALA A 38 7.01 14.74 -1.00
N GLY A 39 6.61 15.69 -0.16
CA GLY A 39 7.22 17.02 -0.10
C GLY A 39 6.37 18.04 0.63
N VAL A 40 6.63 19.32 0.38
CA VAL A 40 5.84 20.42 0.95
C VAL A 40 4.56 20.60 0.13
N ILE A 41 3.57 19.75 0.41
CA ILE A 41 2.22 19.83 -0.16
C ILE A 41 1.34 20.48 0.90
N LEU A 42 1.21 21.81 0.85
CA LEU A 42 0.40 22.54 1.83
C LEU A 42 -1.07 22.45 1.45
N ARG A 43 -1.91 22.02 2.39
CA ARG A 43 -3.36 21.88 2.19
C ARG A 43 -4.03 23.20 1.77
N GLU A 44 -3.51 24.32 2.24
CA GLU A 44 -3.99 25.66 1.86
C GLU A 44 -3.79 25.99 0.37
N ASN A 45 -2.85 25.31 -0.31
CA ASN A 45 -2.56 25.48 -1.72
C ASN A 45 -3.26 24.44 -2.62
N MET A 46 -4.16 23.63 -2.05
CA MET A 46 -4.86 22.57 -2.76
C MET A 46 -6.37 22.83 -2.71
N SER A 47 -6.98 23.03 -3.88
CA SER A 47 -8.43 23.08 -3.96
C SER A 47 -9.04 21.68 -3.74
N THR A 48 -10.32 21.63 -3.36
CA THR A 48 -11.05 20.36 -3.21
C THR A 48 -11.08 19.58 -4.52
N GLU A 49 -11.21 20.28 -5.65
CA GLU A 49 -11.22 19.71 -6.99
C GLU A 49 -9.85 19.10 -7.32
N GLN A 50 -8.77 19.84 -7.10
CA GLN A 50 -7.41 19.32 -7.29
C GLN A 50 -7.15 18.10 -6.42
N GLN A 51 -7.57 18.13 -5.15
CA GLN A 51 -7.45 16.98 -4.26
C GLN A 51 -8.18 15.75 -4.83
N ALA A 52 -9.43 15.94 -5.27
CA ALA A 52 -10.24 14.86 -5.85
C ALA A 52 -9.62 14.31 -7.15
N GLU A 53 -9.01 15.17 -7.97
CA GLU A 53 -8.29 14.76 -9.18
C GLU A 53 -7.06 13.92 -8.87
N TYR A 54 -6.26 14.30 -7.85
CA TYR A 54 -5.12 13.51 -7.39
C TYR A 54 -5.56 12.15 -6.81
N GLU A 55 -6.61 12.14 -5.98
CA GLU A 55 -7.16 10.91 -5.40
C GLU A 55 -7.71 9.99 -6.48
N ALA A 56 -8.41 10.52 -7.49
CA ALA A 56 -8.91 9.74 -8.62
C ALA A 56 -7.76 9.14 -9.47
N ALA A 57 -6.70 9.91 -9.72
CA ALA A 57 -5.53 9.43 -10.46
C ALA A 57 -4.80 8.31 -9.71
N LEU A 58 -4.60 8.46 -8.39
CA LEU A 58 -4.04 7.41 -7.54
C LEU A 58 -4.94 6.17 -7.51
N GLN A 59 -6.25 6.34 -7.39
CA GLN A 59 -7.19 5.23 -7.38
C GLN A 59 -7.17 4.46 -8.71
N ALA A 60 -7.12 5.15 -9.86
CA ALA A 60 -7.03 4.51 -11.17
C ALA A 60 -5.76 3.66 -11.32
N ALA A 61 -4.61 4.18 -10.88
CA ALA A 61 -3.35 3.43 -10.88
C ALA A 61 -3.39 2.22 -9.93
N LEU A 62 -3.94 2.41 -8.73
CA LEU A 62 -4.11 1.34 -7.75
C LEU A 62 -5.04 0.24 -8.26
N ASP A 63 -6.15 0.62 -8.91
CA ASP A 63 -7.13 -0.31 -9.47
C ASP A 63 -6.53 -1.15 -10.60
N ALA A 64 -5.72 -0.55 -11.47
CA ALA A 64 -5.02 -1.27 -12.53
C ALA A 64 -4.09 -2.36 -11.97
N GLY A 65 -3.28 -2.03 -10.96
CA GLY A 65 -2.42 -3.02 -10.30
C GLY A 65 -3.21 -4.08 -9.52
N ALA A 66 -4.24 -3.65 -8.79
CA ALA A 66 -5.10 -4.55 -8.02
C ALA A 66 -5.88 -5.52 -8.93
N GLU A 67 -6.31 -5.10 -10.13
CA GLU A 67 -6.96 -5.98 -11.09
C GLU A 67 -6.07 -7.14 -11.51
N VAL A 68 -4.78 -6.87 -11.78
CA VAL A 68 -3.81 -7.91 -12.10
C VAL A 68 -3.70 -8.93 -10.96
N LEU A 69 -3.59 -8.46 -9.72
CA LEU A 69 -3.49 -9.34 -8.54
C LEU A 69 -4.78 -10.13 -8.28
N ARG A 70 -5.95 -9.50 -8.43
CA ARG A 70 -7.26 -10.18 -8.33
C ARG A 70 -7.40 -11.31 -9.33
N ASN A 71 -6.82 -11.15 -10.52
CA ASN A 71 -6.84 -12.15 -11.58
C ASN A 71 -5.70 -13.18 -11.47
N GLY A 72 -4.93 -13.19 -10.38
CA GLY A 72 -3.85 -14.14 -10.14
C GLY A 72 -2.56 -13.84 -10.90
N GLY A 73 -2.40 -12.61 -11.42
CA GLY A 73 -1.19 -12.13 -12.04
C GLY A 73 -0.03 -11.96 -11.05
N SER A 74 1.17 -11.79 -11.60
CA SER A 74 2.38 -11.63 -10.78
C SER A 74 2.45 -10.25 -10.11
N ALA A 75 3.21 -10.14 -9.01
CA ALA A 75 3.52 -8.85 -8.40
C ALA A 75 4.22 -7.92 -9.41
N MET A 76 5.06 -8.48 -10.29
CA MET A 76 5.76 -7.74 -11.35
C MET A 76 4.79 -7.13 -12.37
N ASP A 77 3.79 -7.89 -12.80
CA ASP A 77 2.76 -7.39 -13.71
C ASP A 77 1.88 -6.34 -13.03
N ALA A 78 1.57 -6.52 -11.75
CA ALA A 78 0.77 -5.58 -10.97
C ALA A 78 1.46 -4.22 -10.78
N VAL A 79 2.76 -4.20 -10.44
CA VAL A 79 3.49 -2.93 -10.32
C VAL A 79 3.63 -2.23 -11.68
N LYS A 80 3.90 -2.97 -12.77
CA LYS A 80 3.92 -2.40 -14.13
C LYS A 80 2.58 -1.79 -14.51
N ALA A 81 1.48 -2.48 -14.21
CA ALA A 81 0.12 -1.98 -14.48
C ALA A 81 -0.22 -0.73 -13.66
N ALA A 82 0.33 -0.57 -12.47
CA ALA A 82 0.12 0.61 -11.63
C ALA A 82 1.02 1.80 -12.02
N ILE A 83 2.30 1.58 -12.35
CA ILE A 83 3.24 2.69 -12.64
C ILE A 83 2.96 3.36 -13.99
N VAL A 84 2.57 2.61 -15.02
CA VAL A 84 2.31 3.17 -16.37
C VAL A 84 1.27 4.29 -16.36
N PRO A 85 0.06 4.14 -15.77
CA PRO A 85 -0.91 5.24 -15.70
C PRO A 85 -0.42 6.40 -14.82
N MET A 86 0.50 6.16 -13.87
CA MET A 86 1.11 7.26 -13.10
C MET A 86 2.12 8.04 -13.92
N GLU A 87 2.97 7.37 -14.71
CA GLU A 87 3.90 8.04 -15.65
C GLU A 87 3.14 8.79 -16.75
N ASP A 88 1.94 8.33 -17.09
CA ASP A 88 1.07 8.96 -18.06
C ASP A 88 0.24 10.12 -17.48
N ASP A 89 0.05 10.24 -16.17
CA ASP A 89 -0.69 11.37 -15.59
C ASP A 89 0.25 12.56 -15.30
N GLU A 90 -0.04 13.70 -15.92
CA GLU A 90 0.73 14.96 -15.76
C GLU A 90 0.78 15.49 -14.31
N LYS A 91 -0.08 14.99 -13.42
CA LYS A 91 -0.11 15.34 -12.00
C LYS A 91 1.08 14.77 -11.23
N PHE A 92 1.71 13.71 -11.71
CA PHE A 92 2.83 13.05 -11.04
C PHE A 92 4.15 13.41 -11.72
N ASN A 93 5.18 13.67 -10.91
CA ASN A 93 6.53 13.93 -11.40
C ASN A 93 7.23 12.64 -11.88
N ALA A 94 6.73 12.08 -12.96
CA ALA A 94 7.26 10.93 -13.68
C ALA A 94 6.73 10.98 -15.13
N GLY A 95 7.46 10.41 -16.09
CA GLY A 95 7.01 10.33 -17.49
C GLY A 95 6.53 11.67 -18.05
N ARG A 96 5.23 11.76 -18.37
CA ARG A 96 4.58 12.95 -18.96
C ARG A 96 4.56 14.16 -18.04
N GLY A 97 4.48 13.97 -16.71
CA GLY A 97 4.45 15.05 -15.73
C GLY A 97 5.83 15.43 -15.18
N ALA A 98 6.91 14.95 -15.81
CA ALA A 98 8.26 15.17 -15.33
C ALA A 98 8.62 16.65 -15.23
N VAL A 99 9.32 17.00 -14.15
CA VAL A 99 9.88 18.33 -13.94
C VAL A 99 11.06 18.59 -14.88
N TYR A 100 11.40 19.87 -15.01
CA TYR A 100 12.51 20.32 -15.85
C TYR A 100 13.84 20.29 -15.08
N THR A 101 14.91 19.99 -15.80
CA THR A 101 16.29 20.27 -15.39
C THR A 101 16.54 21.78 -15.36
N TRP A 102 17.71 22.17 -14.85
CA TRP A 102 18.17 23.56 -14.92
C TRP A 102 18.24 24.10 -16.36
N GLU A 103 18.54 23.24 -17.34
CA GLU A 103 18.67 23.61 -18.75
C GLU A 103 17.32 23.63 -19.49
N GLY A 104 16.23 23.29 -18.81
CA GLY A 104 14.87 23.39 -19.35
C GLY A 104 14.43 22.20 -20.20
N HIS A 105 15.08 21.04 -20.06
CA HIS A 105 14.63 19.76 -20.63
C HIS A 105 14.24 18.76 -19.54
N ASN A 106 13.68 17.61 -19.92
CA ASN A 106 13.36 16.53 -18.98
C ASN A 106 14.44 15.44 -19.04
N GLU A 107 14.88 14.99 -17.87
CA GLU A 107 15.70 13.79 -17.70
C GLU A 107 14.93 12.85 -16.77
N LEU A 108 14.84 11.57 -17.14
CA LEU A 108 13.99 10.58 -16.49
C LEU A 108 14.83 9.42 -16.00
N ASP A 109 14.54 8.98 -14.77
CA ASP A 109 15.08 7.77 -14.18
C ASP A 109 13.93 6.84 -13.77
N ALA A 110 14.13 5.54 -13.94
CA ALA A 110 13.23 4.51 -13.47
C ALA A 110 14.03 3.27 -13.04
N ALA A 111 13.45 2.48 -12.14
CA ALA A 111 14.02 1.21 -11.73
C ALA A 111 12.90 0.25 -11.31
N ILE A 112 13.08 -1.04 -11.57
CA ILE A 112 12.18 -2.11 -11.14
C ILE A 112 12.99 -3.30 -10.62
N MET A 113 12.44 -4.05 -9.67
CA MET A 113 13.11 -5.20 -9.06
C MET A 113 12.13 -6.36 -8.87
N ASP A 114 12.50 -7.55 -9.32
CA ASP A 114 11.80 -8.77 -8.97
C ASP A 114 12.35 -9.35 -7.66
N GLY A 115 11.52 -9.36 -6.62
CA GLY A 115 11.91 -9.89 -5.31
C GLY A 115 12.10 -11.40 -5.27
N SER A 116 11.58 -12.15 -6.25
CA SER A 116 11.65 -13.62 -6.29
C SER A 116 13.06 -14.13 -6.65
N ASP A 117 13.77 -13.43 -7.53
CA ASP A 117 15.12 -13.80 -7.98
C ASP A 117 16.18 -12.71 -7.75
N ARG A 118 15.76 -11.51 -7.31
CA ARG A 118 16.57 -10.31 -7.06
C ARG A 118 17.17 -9.69 -8.33
N SER A 119 16.61 -9.99 -9.50
CA SER A 119 16.90 -9.24 -10.71
C SER A 119 16.37 -7.80 -10.59
N ALA A 120 17.10 -6.84 -11.17
CA ALA A 120 16.74 -5.42 -11.15
C ALA A 120 17.29 -4.71 -12.38
N GLY A 121 16.64 -3.63 -12.79
CA GLY A 121 17.05 -2.80 -13.93
C GLY A 121 16.18 -1.56 -14.11
#